data_AF-A0A7C8ZF81-F1
#
_entry.id   AF-A0A7C8ZF81-F1
#
_cell.length_a   1.000
_cell.length_b   1.000
_cell.length_c   1.000
_cell.angle_alpha   90.00
_cell.angle_beta   90.00
_cell.angle_gamma   90.00
#
_symmetry.space_group_name_H-M   'P 1'
#
loop_
_entity.id
_entity.type
_entity.pdbx_description
1 polymer ?
#
loop_
_entity_poly.entity_id
_entity_poly.type
_entity_poly.pdbx_seq_one_letter_code
_entity_poly.pdbx_strand_id
1 'polypeptide(L)'
;YYIKIPSCTCQKCECDVSGKVIQMMEEERTHQFLMGLDDDLYSTIRSQILALDPLPPIDKIFNIIQQEENHKKVMIGRDNRNEHASAFAVKEQPAMTEKGTCKHCGKYGHDD
;
A
#
# COMPACT_ATOMS: atom_id res chain seq x y z
N TYR A 1 -8.78 -33.39 -0.58
CA TYR A 1 -8.75 -34.04 -1.91
C TYR A 1 -7.31 -34.45 -2.18
N TYR A 2 -7.04 -35.73 -2.45
CA TYR A 2 -5.67 -36.22 -2.72
C TYR A 2 -5.43 -36.18 -4.23
N ILE A 3 -4.46 -35.38 -4.69
CA ILE A 3 -4.11 -35.26 -6.11
C ILE A 3 -2.90 -36.16 -6.37
N LYS A 4 -3.04 -37.09 -7.32
CA LYS A 4 -1.95 -37.98 -7.72
C LYS A 4 -1.04 -37.24 -8.71
N ILE A 5 0.20 -37.00 -8.32
CA ILE A 5 1.20 -36.38 -9.20
C ILE A 5 1.62 -37.42 -10.25
N PRO A 6 1.51 -37.11 -11.55
CA PRO A 6 1.92 -38.02 -12.60
C PRO A 6 3.45 -38.18 -12.57
N SER A 7 3.93 -39.42 -12.59
CA SER A 7 5.35 -39.74 -12.74
C SER A 7 5.59 -40.31 -14.13
N CYS A 8 6.74 -40.00 -14.76
CA CYS A 8 7.07 -40.71 -15.99
C CYS A 8 7.42 -42.16 -15.68
N THR A 9 6.86 -43.08 -16.46
CA THR A 9 7.25 -44.49 -16.47
C THR A 9 8.52 -44.75 -17.28
N CYS A 10 9.04 -43.72 -17.95
CA CYS A 10 10.25 -43.81 -18.74
C CYS A 10 11.50 -43.82 -17.85
N GLN A 11 12.19 -44.97 -17.78
CA GLN A 11 13.31 -45.24 -16.86
C GLN A 11 14.51 -44.28 -16.95
N LYS A 12 14.64 -43.51 -18.04
CA LYS A 12 15.75 -42.58 -18.30
C LYS A 12 15.27 -41.23 -18.86
N CYS A 13 14.10 -40.75 -18.45
CA CYS A 13 13.64 -39.44 -18.88
C CYS A 13 14.29 -38.33 -18.06
N GLU A 14 14.77 -37.30 -18.75
CA GLU A 14 15.16 -36.01 -18.15
C GLU A 14 13.97 -35.05 -18.07
N CYS A 15 12.76 -35.55 -18.34
CA CYS A 15 11.52 -34.79 -18.33
C CYS A 15 11.01 -34.57 -16.89
N ASP A 16 11.17 -33.36 -16.37
CA ASP A 16 10.65 -32.96 -15.06
C ASP A 16 9.13 -32.71 -15.08
N VAL A 17 8.35 -33.73 -15.46
CA VAL A 17 6.89 -33.64 -15.54
C VAL A 17 6.28 -33.43 -14.15
N SER A 18 6.78 -34.18 -13.16
CA SER A 18 6.31 -34.06 -11.78
C SER A 18 6.54 -32.66 -11.22
N GLY A 19 7.75 -32.09 -11.40
CA GLY A 19 8.08 -30.75 -10.94
C GLY A 19 7.23 -29.69 -11.61
N LYS A 20 7.03 -29.77 -12.93
CA LYS A 20 6.13 -28.86 -13.65
C LYS A 20 4.69 -28.92 -13.15
N VAL A 21 4.16 -30.12 -12.88
CA VAL A 21 2.80 -30.27 -12.35
C VAL A 21 2.70 -29.66 -10.94
N ILE A 22 3.71 -29.86 -10.09
CA ILE A 22 3.76 -29.25 -8.77
C ILE A 22 3.76 -27.72 -8.90
N GLN A 23 4.59 -27.17 -9.78
CA GLN A 23 4.64 -25.73 -10.01
C GLN A 23 3.29 -25.18 -10.47
N MET A 24 2.63 -25.83 -11.44
CA MET A 24 1.29 -25.43 -11.89
C MET A 24 0.26 -25.46 -10.75
N MET A 25 0.33 -26.47 -9.87
CA MET A 25 -0.56 -26.55 -8.70
C MET A 25 -0.28 -25.44 -7.67
N GLU A 26 0.98 -25.04 -7.49
CA GLU A 26 1.36 -23.92 -6.62
C GLU A 26 0.88 -22.58 -7.18
N GLU A 27 0.99 -22.39 -8.50
CA GLU A 27 0.45 -21.23 -9.22
C GLU A 27 -1.08 -21.18 -9.10
N GLU A 28 -1.79 -22.29 -9.31
CA GLU A 28 -3.24 -22.37 -9.13
C GLU A 28 -3.67 -22.06 -7.69
N ARG A 29 -2.98 -22.61 -6.69
CA ARG A 29 -3.26 -22.31 -5.28
C ARG A 29 -3.09 -20.83 -5.00
N THR A 30 -2.06 -20.22 -5.58
CA THR A 30 -1.80 -18.79 -5.44
C THR A 30 -2.91 -17.95 -6.06
N HIS A 31 -3.35 -18.30 -7.27
CA HIS A 31 -4.49 -17.64 -7.91
C HIS A 31 -5.78 -17.78 -7.08
N GLN A 32 -6.08 -18.99 -6.59
CA GLN A 32 -7.25 -19.24 -5.75
C GLN A 32 -7.21 -18.41 -4.46
N PHE A 33 -6.04 -18.31 -3.83
CA PHE A 33 -5.85 -17.46 -2.66
C PHE A 33 -6.15 -15.99 -2.98
N LEU A 34 -5.59 -15.45 -4.07
CA LEU A 34 -5.83 -14.05 -4.48
C LEU A 34 -7.28 -13.77 -4.84
N MET A 35 -7.98 -14.73 -5.47
CA MET A 35 -9.41 -14.62 -5.77
C MET A 35 -10.30 -14.68 -4.52
N GLY A 36 -9.83 -15.32 -3.44
CA GLY A 36 -10.54 -15.38 -2.16
C GLY A 36 -10.39 -14.13 -1.30
N LEU A 37 -9.59 -13.14 -1.71
CA LEU A 37 -9.43 -11.87 -0.99
C LEU A 37 -10.65 -10.97 -1.22
N ASP A 38 -11.01 -10.22 -0.19
CA ASP A 38 -12.06 -9.19 -0.26
C ASP A 38 -11.71 -8.11 -1.30
N ASP A 39 -12.61 -7.92 -2.28
CA ASP A 39 -12.40 -7.02 -3.41
C ASP A 39 -12.29 -5.55 -2.98
N ASP A 40 -13.13 -5.13 -2.03
CA ASP A 40 -13.18 -3.74 -1.57
C ASP A 40 -11.92 -3.37 -0.77
N LEU A 41 -11.39 -4.33 0.00
CA LEU A 41 -10.23 -4.11 0.86
C LEU A 41 -8.88 -4.33 0.17
N TYR A 42 -8.80 -5.28 -0.78
CA TYR A 42 -7.53 -5.78 -1.33
C TYR A 42 -7.37 -5.65 -2.85
N SER A 43 -8.33 -5.07 -3.57
CA SER A 43 -8.26 -4.90 -5.04
C SER A 43 -6.91 -4.33 -5.51
N THR A 44 -6.45 -3.22 -4.94
CA THR A 44 -5.20 -2.56 -5.33
C THR A 44 -3.97 -3.44 -5.16
N ILE A 45 -3.78 -4.04 -3.98
CA ILE A 45 -2.60 -4.88 -3.70
C ILE A 45 -2.65 -6.18 -4.52
N ARG A 46 -3.85 -6.72 -4.74
CA ARG A 46 -4.04 -7.89 -5.61
C ARG A 46 -3.64 -7.59 -7.04
N SER A 47 -4.05 -6.45 -7.62
CA SER A 47 -3.62 -6.03 -8.95
C SER A 47 -2.10 -5.86 -9.04
N GLN A 48 -1.46 -5.31 -8.01
CA GLN A 48 0.00 -5.18 -7.97
C GLN A 48 0.70 -6.54 -7.92
N ILE A 49 0.20 -7.49 -7.12
CA ILE A 49 0.75 -8.84 -7.05
C ILE A 49 0.60 -9.57 -8.39
N LEU A 50 -0.57 -9.46 -9.04
CA LEU A 50 -0.84 -10.09 -10.34
C LEU A 50 0.00 -9.51 -11.49
N ALA A 51 0.55 -8.31 -11.31
CA ALA A 51 1.46 -7.69 -12.27
C ALA A 51 2.92 -8.19 -12.15
N LEU A 52 3.23 -9.01 -11.15
CA LEU A 52 4.57 -9.59 -10.96
C LEU A 52 4.75 -10.80 -11.89
N ASP A 53 5.89 -10.86 -12.57
CA ASP A 53 6.31 -11.99 -13.41
C ASP A 53 7.73 -12.46 -13.00
N PRO A 54 7.90 -13.70 -12.47
CA PRO A 54 6.86 -14.69 -12.22
C PRO A 54 6.00 -14.35 -10.99
N LEU A 55 4.78 -14.90 -10.95
CA LEU A 55 3.89 -14.76 -9.81
C LEU A 55 4.58 -15.31 -8.53
N PRO A 56 4.66 -14.52 -7.45
CA PRO A 56 5.36 -14.97 -6.26
C PRO A 56 4.65 -16.14 -5.57
N PRO A 57 5.38 -16.97 -4.79
CA PRO A 57 4.77 -18.05 -4.03
C PRO A 57 3.82 -17.50 -2.94
N ILE A 58 2.84 -18.31 -2.57
CA ILE A 58 1.78 -17.96 -1.63
C ILE A 58 2.29 -17.39 -0.29
N ASP A 59 3.40 -17.92 0.25
CA ASP A 59 3.99 -17.45 1.50
C ASP A 59 4.47 -15.99 1.39
N LYS A 60 5.04 -15.62 0.25
CA LYS A 60 5.49 -14.25 -0.02
C LYS A 60 4.29 -13.32 -0.20
N ILE A 61 3.25 -13.78 -0.87
CA ILE A 61 2.01 -13.02 -1.05
C ILE A 61 1.33 -12.75 0.29
N PHE A 62 1.26 -13.76 1.16
CA PHE A 62 0.73 -13.59 2.52
C PHE A 62 1.48 -12.49 3.27
N ASN A 63 2.81 -12.51 3.22
CA ASN A 63 3.64 -11.47 3.86
C ASN A 63 3.39 -10.07 3.27
N ILE A 64 3.24 -9.97 1.95
CA ILE A 64 2.93 -8.70 1.27
C ILE A 64 1.59 -8.14 1.77
N ILE A 65 0.55 -8.98 1.83
CA ILE A 65 -0.78 -8.57 2.29
C ILE A 65 -0.74 -8.16 3.75
N GLN A 66 -0.03 -8.92 4.60
CA GLN A 66 0.10 -8.58 6.01
C GLN A 66 0.81 -7.24 6.21
N GLN A 67 1.84 -6.97 5.41
CA GLN A 67 2.55 -5.69 5.41
C GLN A 67 1.64 -4.55 4.97
N GLU A 68 0.85 -4.73 3.91
CA GLU A 68 -0.13 -3.75 3.42
C GLU A 68 -1.17 -3.41 4.49
N GLU A 69 -1.71 -4.42 5.18
CA GLU A 69 -2.67 -4.24 6.27
C GLU A 69 -2.07 -3.43 7.43
N ASN A 70 -0.85 -3.77 7.84
CA ASN A 70 -0.13 -3.06 8.88
C ASN A 70 0.16 -1.60 8.48
N HIS A 71 0.54 -1.38 7.22
CA HIS A 71 0.77 -0.05 6.69
C HIS A 71 -0.51 0.80 6.73
N LYS A 72 -1.65 0.26 6.28
CA LYS A 72 -2.95 0.92 6.37
C LYS A 72 -3.31 1.29 7.80
N LYS A 73 -3.13 0.38 8.76
CA LYS A 73 -3.38 0.65 10.20
C LYS A 73 -2.54 1.82 10.72
N VAL A 74 -1.25 1.87 10.38
CA VAL A 74 -0.35 2.96 10.80
C VAL A 74 -0.77 4.30 10.17
N MET A 75 -1.16 4.30 8.89
CA MET A 75 -1.56 5.52 8.21
C MET A 75 -2.86 6.10 8.76
N ILE A 76 -3.87 5.26 9.03
CA ILE A 76 -5.11 5.70 9.72
C ILE A 76 -4.78 6.32 11.09
N GLY A 77 -3.86 5.74 11.84
CA GLY A 77 -3.43 6.29 13.14
C GLY A 77 -2.67 7.62 13.04
N ARG A 78 -2.02 7.92 11.90
CA ARG A 78 -1.34 9.21 11.67
C ARG A 78 -2.32 10.30 11.26
N ASP A 79 -3.28 9.97 10.41
CA ASP A 79 -4.31 10.90 9.95
C ASP A 79 -5.12 11.46 11.13
N ASN A 80 -5.60 10.57 12.01
CA ASN A 80 -6.30 10.93 13.24
C ASN A 80 -5.45 11.84 14.17
N ARG A 81 -4.13 11.60 14.27
CA ARG A 81 -3.24 12.48 15.04
C ARG A 81 -3.08 13.88 14.42
N ASN A 82 -3.10 13.96 13.10
CA ASN A 82 -2.96 15.23 12.38
C ASN A 82 -4.23 16.09 12.47
N GLU A 83 -5.41 15.48 12.45
CA GLU A 83 -6.68 16.16 12.70
C GLU A 83 -6.72 16.81 14.10
N HIS A 84 -6.28 16.08 15.13
CA HIS A 84 -6.22 16.60 16.50
C HIS A 84 -5.12 17.66 16.72
N ALA A 85 -4.01 17.60 15.97
CA ALA A 85 -2.95 18.63 16.02
C ALA A 85 -3.36 19.96 15.38
N SER A 86 -4.30 19.92 14.43
CA SER A 86 -4.82 21.10 13.72
C SER A 86 -5.85 21.89 14.56
N ALA A 87 -6.48 21.25 15.54
CA ALA A 87 -7.51 21.86 16.41
C ALA A 87 -6.95 22.87 17.44
N PHE A 88 -5.62 22.93 17.63
CA PHE A 88 -4.97 23.84 18.59
C PHE A 88 -4.24 25.01 17.94
N ALA A 89 -4.26 25.13 16.61
CA ALA A 89 -3.63 26.25 15.91
C ALA A 89 -4.60 27.45 15.83
N VAL A 90 -4.87 28.11 16.96
CA VAL A 90 -5.37 29.49 16.95
C VAL A 90 -4.23 30.37 16.45
N LYS A 91 -4.29 30.77 15.18
CA LYS A 91 -3.53 31.92 14.69
C LYS A 91 -4.11 33.16 15.37
N GLU A 92 -3.44 33.66 16.40
CA GLU A 92 -3.62 35.04 16.84
C GLU A 92 -3.27 35.95 15.66
N GLN A 93 -4.31 36.49 15.01
CA GLN A 93 -4.14 37.59 14.07
C GLN A 93 -3.90 38.85 14.89
N PRO A 94 -2.78 39.57 14.73
CA PRO A 94 -2.68 40.90 15.32
C PRO A 94 -3.67 41.82 14.62
N ALA A 95 -4.56 42.42 15.41
CA ALA A 95 -5.54 43.40 14.97
C ALA A 95 -4.85 44.51 14.15
N MET A 96 -5.32 44.71 12.92
CA MET A 96 -4.95 45.85 12.09
C MET A 96 -5.33 47.14 12.81
N THR A 97 -4.36 47.83 13.37
CA THR A 97 -4.48 49.25 13.73
C THR A 97 -4.06 50.04 12.49
N GLU A 98 -5.00 50.79 11.92
CA GLU A 98 -4.78 51.68 10.79
C GLU A 98 -3.77 52.78 11.18
N LYS A 99 -2.47 52.53 10.98
CA LYS A 99 -1.45 53.56 11.08
C LYS A 99 -1.41 54.33 9.76
N GLY A 100 -1.88 55.58 9.80
CA GLY A 100 -1.83 56.52 8.69
C GLY A 100 -0.41 56.68 8.13
N THR A 101 -0.30 56.76 6.81
CA THR A 101 0.96 56.94 6.09
C THR A 101 1.44 58.39 6.14
N CYS A 102 2.76 58.60 6.25
CA CYS A 102 3.35 59.93 6.22
C CYS A 102 3.18 60.59 4.84
N LYS A 103 2.63 61.81 4.78
CA LYS A 103 2.34 62.52 3.52
C LYS A 103 3.59 62.97 2.75
N HIS A 104 4.75 63.00 3.41
CA HIS A 104 6.01 63.45 2.80
C HIS A 104 6.74 62.33 2.03
N CYS A 105 6.57 61.06 2.44
CA CYS A 105 7.31 59.94 1.86
C CYS A 105 6.48 58.68 1.58
N GLY A 106 5.20 58.64 1.98
CA GLY A 106 4.28 57.54 1.74
C GLY A 106 4.58 56.24 2.49
N LYS A 107 5.57 56.23 3.39
CA LYS A 107 5.97 55.04 4.18
C LYS A 107 5.44 55.11 5.61
N TYR A 108 5.22 53.94 6.20
CA TYR A 108 4.82 53.78 7.60
C TYR A 108 6.05 53.57 8.50
N GLY A 109 5.99 54.06 9.75
CA GLY A 109 6.92 53.65 10.82
C GLY A 109 8.01 54.64 11.25
N HIS A 110 7.86 55.95 11.00
CA HIS A 110 8.67 56.97 11.66
C HIS A 110 7.78 58.12 12.14
N ASP A 111 8.13 58.68 13.30
CA ASP A 111 7.68 59.99 13.75
C ASP A 111 8.66 61.03 13.18
N ASP A 112 8.14 62.20 12.77
CA ASP A 112 8.84 63.27 12.03
C ASP A 112 10.30 63.53 12.44
#